data_AF-A0A9Q4GC09-F1
#
_entry.id   AF-A0A9Q4GC09-F1
#
_cell.length_a   1.000
_cell.length_b   1.000
_cell.length_c   1.000
_cell.angle_alpha   90.00
_cell.angle_beta   90.00
_cell.angle_gamma   90.00
#
_symmetry.space_group_name_H-M   'P 1'
#
loop_
_entity.id
_entity.type
_entity.pdbx_description
1 polymer ?
#
loop_
_entity_poly.entity_id
_entity_poly.type
_entity_poly.pdbx_seq_one_letter_code
_entity_poly.pdbx_strand_id
1 'polypeptide(L)'
;MLIIIKPGPGNLRSDILNKNKERYNTMKNLLVLTLFIMLSFSLGVNAQQKDKKQVSKSKVTTTVSSKEDKVQDVKEGKPFNKVCPVSGEDLEKDEMVLVAYNGKTYGLCCDKCTAKFKKDPAKYAARLNEDGTKYKK
;
A
#
# COMPACT_ATOMS: atom_id res chain seq x y z
N MET A 1 -27.17 -33.76 45.75
CA MET A 1 -26.65 -32.38 45.95
C MET A 1 -25.42 -32.22 45.07
N LEU A 2 -25.58 -31.73 43.83
CA LEU A 2 -24.44 -31.54 42.91
C LEU A 2 -23.68 -30.27 43.29
N ILE A 3 -22.41 -30.42 43.66
CA ILE A 3 -21.51 -29.31 43.89
C ILE A 3 -21.05 -28.81 42.53
N ILE A 4 -21.62 -27.69 42.07
CA ILE A 4 -21.14 -26.98 40.89
C ILE A 4 -19.84 -26.26 41.28
N ILE A 5 -18.70 -26.81 40.87
CA ILE A 5 -17.40 -26.15 40.94
C ILE A 5 -17.42 -25.01 39.92
N LYS A 6 -17.64 -23.76 40.38
CA LYS A 6 -17.44 -22.58 39.54
C LYS A 6 -15.94 -22.44 39.22
N PRO A 7 -15.53 -22.25 37.95
CA PRO A 7 -14.14 -21.94 37.64
C PRO A 7 -13.78 -20.58 38.24
N GLY A 8 -12.69 -20.55 39.01
CA GLY A 8 -12.18 -19.33 39.64
C GLY A 8 -11.75 -18.28 38.60
N PRO A 9 -11.69 -16.99 38.98
CA PRO A 9 -11.26 -15.93 38.08
C PRO A 9 -9.78 -16.15 37.73
N GLY A 10 -9.54 -16.68 36.53
CA GLY A 10 -8.21 -16.80 35.94
C GLY A 10 -7.50 -15.44 35.90
N ASN A 11 -6.21 -15.45 36.16
CA ASN A 11 -5.40 -14.27 36.42
C ASN A 11 -5.10 -13.54 35.09
N LEU A 12 -6.06 -12.71 34.64
CA LEU A 12 -6.04 -11.96 33.37
C LEU A 12 -4.71 -11.23 33.08
N ARG A 13 -3.98 -10.87 34.14
CA ARG A 13 -2.69 -10.18 34.08
C ARG A 13 -1.56 -11.05 33.51
N SER A 14 -1.54 -12.37 33.76
CA SER A 14 -0.50 -13.25 33.20
C SER A 14 -0.71 -13.50 31.70
N ASP A 15 -1.96 -13.59 31.26
CA ASP A 15 -2.29 -13.81 29.85
C ASP A 15 -1.93 -12.61 28.98
N ILE A 16 -2.16 -11.39 29.48
CA ILE A 16 -1.79 -10.14 28.79
C ILE A 16 -0.26 -10.01 28.67
N LEU A 17 0.49 -10.33 29.73
CA LEU A 17 1.96 -10.26 29.71
C LEU A 17 2.56 -11.30 28.76
N ASN A 18 2.01 -12.52 28.72
CA ASN A 18 2.45 -13.54 27.78
C ASN A 18 2.17 -13.12 26.33
N LYS A 19 0.99 -12.55 26.06
CA LYS A 19 0.63 -12.02 24.73
C LYS A 19 1.57 -10.88 24.31
N ASN A 20 1.93 -9.98 25.22
CA ASN A 20 2.89 -8.91 24.93
C ASN A 20 4.30 -9.44 24.68
N LYS A 21 4.72 -10.50 25.39
CA LYS A 21 6.01 -11.16 25.20
C LYS A 21 6.09 -11.87 23.85
N GLU A 22 5.04 -12.57 23.44
CA GLU A 22 4.96 -13.17 22.11
C GLU A 22 5.01 -12.09 21.02
N ARG A 23 4.23 -11.01 21.17
CA ARG A 23 4.25 -9.88 20.23
C ARG A 23 5.62 -9.23 20.15
N TYR A 24 6.32 -9.05 21.27
CA TYR A 24 7.69 -8.54 21.29
C TYR A 24 8.66 -9.48 20.56
N ASN A 25 8.58 -10.79 20.77
CA ASN A 25 9.44 -11.75 20.09
C ASN A 25 9.16 -11.82 18.59
N THR A 26 7.90 -11.75 18.16
CA THR A 26 7.54 -11.67 16.74
C THR A 26 8.08 -10.38 16.11
N MET A 27 7.90 -9.23 16.76
CA MET A 27 8.39 -7.94 16.26
C MET A 27 9.92 -7.89 16.25
N LYS A 28 10.58 -8.42 17.29
CA LYS A 28 12.04 -8.50 17.39
C LYS A 28 12.63 -9.41 16.31
N ASN A 29 12.04 -10.59 16.07
CA ASN A 29 12.49 -11.49 15.01
C ASN A 29 12.28 -10.87 13.62
N LEU A 30 11.18 -10.14 13.40
CA LEU A 30 10.93 -9.41 12.15
C LEU A 30 11.93 -8.25 11.95
N LEU A 31 12.27 -7.52 13.01
CA LEU A 31 13.26 -6.45 12.97
C LEU A 31 14.67 -7.00 12.71
N VAL A 32 15.06 -8.11 13.35
CA VAL A 32 16.36 -8.76 13.09
C VAL A 32 16.44 -9.31 11.66
N LEU A 33 15.36 -9.92 11.15
CA LEU A 33 15.31 -10.44 9.78
C LEU A 33 15.46 -9.32 8.73
N THR A 34 14.80 -8.18 8.94
CA THR A 34 14.90 -7.03 8.02
C THR A 34 16.28 -6.37 8.04
N LEU A 35 16.95 -6.32 9.19
CA LEU A 35 18.35 -5.84 9.28
C LEU A 35 19.33 -6.74 8.50
N PHE A 36 19.14 -8.06 8.55
CA PHE A 36 19.97 -9.00 7.78
C PHE A 36 19.78 -8.84 6.26
N ILE A 37 18.56 -8.60 5.81
CA ILE A 37 18.26 -8.38 4.37
C ILE A 37 18.88 -7.06 3.89
N MET A 38 18.81 -5.99 4.69
CA MET A 38 19.40 -4.69 4.34
C MET A 38 20.93 -4.72 4.27
N LEU A 39 21.58 -5.49 5.14
CA LEU A 39 23.03 -5.67 5.10
C LEU A 39 23.51 -6.39 3.83
N SER A 40 22.65 -7.21 3.23
CA SER A 40 22.96 -8.00 2.03
C SER A 40 22.89 -7.17 0.74
N PHE A 41 22.20 -6.03 0.73
CA PHE A 41 21.98 -5.21 -0.47
C PHE A 41 23.16 -4.26 -0.81
N SER A 42 24.18 -4.17 0.06
CA SER A 42 25.33 -3.26 -0.12
C SER A 42 26.48 -3.83 -0.96
N LEU A 43 26.42 -5.10 -1.40
CA LEU A 43 27.49 -5.73 -2.19
C LEU A 43 27.21 -5.83 -3.70
N GLY A 44 26.31 -5.01 -4.24
CA GLY A 44 25.89 -5.05 -5.65
C GLY A 44 26.00 -3.73 -6.40
N VAL A 45 27.17 -3.07 -6.40
CA VAL A 45 27.48 -1.98 -7.34
C VAL A 45 28.43 -2.51 -8.41
N ASN A 46 27.91 -2.73 -9.61
CA ASN A 46 28.70 -2.79 -10.84
C ASN A 46 28.14 -1.77 -11.85
N ALA A 47 29.05 -1.16 -12.60
CA ALA A 47 28.95 0.14 -13.24
C ALA A 47 28.28 0.18 -14.64
N GLN A 48 27.95 1.42 -15.08
CA GLN A 48 27.63 1.96 -16.46
C GLN A 48 26.20 1.66 -17.02
N GLN A 49 25.24 2.59 -17.21
CA GLN A 49 25.12 3.88 -17.95
C GLN A 49 25.38 3.73 -19.46
N LYS A 50 24.56 4.12 -20.47
CA LYS A 50 23.69 5.29 -20.78
C LYS A 50 22.58 4.84 -21.79
N ASP A 51 21.42 5.50 -21.98
CA ASP A 51 21.24 6.62 -22.93
C ASP A 51 19.89 7.36 -22.86
N LYS A 52 19.91 8.57 -23.45
CA LYS A 52 18.92 9.67 -23.53
C LYS A 52 17.56 9.36 -24.19
N LYS A 53 16.51 10.01 -23.64
CA LYS A 53 15.47 10.87 -24.29
C LYS A 53 14.99 10.47 -25.71
N GLN A 54 13.70 10.15 -25.86
CA GLN A 54 12.79 10.76 -26.86
C GLN A 54 11.29 10.54 -26.52
N VAL A 55 10.53 11.62 -26.71
CA VAL A 55 9.08 11.67 -26.80
C VAL A 55 8.71 11.38 -28.25
N SER A 56 7.88 10.38 -28.53
CA SER A 56 7.13 10.29 -29.79
C SER A 56 5.91 9.38 -29.67
N LYS A 57 4.79 10.07 -29.48
CA LYS A 57 3.43 9.81 -29.93
C LYS A 57 3.28 8.74 -31.04
N SER A 58 2.58 7.65 -30.72
CA SER A 58 1.75 6.86 -31.65
C SER A 58 0.58 6.31 -30.81
N LYS A 59 -0.56 7.01 -30.77
CA LYS A 59 -1.72 6.91 -31.68
C LYS A 59 -2.35 5.51 -31.67
N VAL A 60 -3.48 5.43 -30.93
CA VAL A 60 -4.72 4.66 -31.22
C VAL A 60 -4.54 3.14 -31.24
N THR A 61 -4.99 2.39 -30.22
CA THR A 61 -6.36 2.02 -29.82
C THR A 61 -6.52 0.53 -30.07
N THR A 62 -6.69 -0.19 -28.96
CA THR A 62 -7.58 -1.33 -28.74
C THR A 62 -7.68 -2.40 -29.83
N THR A 63 -7.20 -3.59 -29.49
CA THR A 63 -8.03 -4.80 -29.50
C THR A 63 -7.48 -5.84 -28.51
N VAL A 64 -8.34 -6.11 -27.53
CA VAL A 64 -8.43 -7.27 -26.65
C VAL A 64 -7.96 -8.60 -27.26
N SER A 65 -7.20 -9.39 -26.50
CA SER A 65 -7.48 -10.83 -26.30
C SER A 65 -6.59 -11.40 -25.19
N SER A 66 -7.22 -11.60 -24.03
CA SER A 66 -7.21 -12.81 -23.20
C SER A 66 -5.95 -13.69 -23.18
N LYS A 67 -5.33 -13.81 -22.00
CA LYS A 67 -5.51 -15.00 -21.14
C LYS A 67 -4.81 -14.87 -19.79
N GLU A 68 -5.45 -15.49 -18.79
CA GLU A 68 -5.16 -15.51 -17.36
C GLU A 68 -3.68 -15.73 -16.96
N ASP A 69 -3.18 -14.96 -15.99
CA ASP A 69 -3.01 -15.48 -14.62
C ASP A 69 -2.62 -14.38 -13.60
N LYS A 70 -3.46 -14.27 -12.55
CA LYS A 70 -3.23 -13.64 -11.22
C LYS A 70 -2.98 -12.13 -11.12
N VAL A 71 -3.94 -11.34 -11.60
CA VAL A 71 -4.11 -9.93 -11.17
C VAL A 71 -4.87 -9.91 -9.86
N GLN A 72 -4.23 -9.42 -8.79
CA GLN A 72 -4.92 -9.11 -7.53
C GLN A 72 -5.79 -7.88 -7.76
N ASP A 73 -6.99 -8.17 -8.20
CA ASP A 73 -8.20 -7.40 -8.04
C ASP A 73 -8.34 -7.00 -6.56
N VAL A 74 -8.11 -5.72 -6.26
CA VAL A 74 -8.66 -5.11 -5.06
C VAL A 74 -9.85 -4.27 -5.52
N LYS A 75 -10.90 -4.96 -5.96
CA LYS A 75 -12.26 -4.44 -5.82
C LYS A 75 -12.61 -4.54 -4.34
N GLU A 76 -13.35 -3.55 -3.86
CA GLU A 76 -13.78 -3.36 -2.46
C GLU A 76 -12.75 -2.73 -1.51
N GLY A 77 -12.59 -1.42 -1.65
CA GLY A 77 -12.09 -0.55 -0.59
C GLY A 77 -12.44 0.91 -0.88
N LYS A 78 -12.94 1.65 0.12
CA LYS A 78 -13.05 3.12 -0.03
C LYS A 78 -11.65 3.70 -0.27
N PRO A 79 -11.49 4.61 -1.24
CA PRO A 79 -10.24 5.34 -1.36
C PRO A 79 -10.01 6.13 -0.06
N PHE A 80 -8.74 6.19 0.37
CA PHE A 80 -8.30 7.02 1.48
C PHE A 80 -8.54 8.52 1.18
N ASN A 81 -8.51 8.90 -0.09
CA ASN A 81 -8.64 10.27 -0.56
C ASN A 81 -9.99 10.56 -1.21
N LYS A 82 -10.44 11.83 -1.09
CA LYS A 82 -11.63 12.35 -1.79
C LYS A 82 -11.30 13.08 -3.08
N VAL A 83 -10.06 13.54 -3.22
CA VAL A 83 -9.58 14.33 -4.35
C VAL A 83 -8.45 13.57 -5.05
N CYS A 84 -8.41 13.62 -6.38
CA CYS A 84 -7.36 13.03 -7.19
C CYS A 84 -6.00 13.71 -6.90
N PRO A 85 -4.97 13.00 -6.41
CA PRO A 85 -3.65 13.56 -6.11
C PRO A 85 -2.89 14.05 -7.34
N VAL A 86 -3.33 13.66 -8.55
CA VAL A 86 -2.69 14.03 -9.81
C VAL A 86 -3.33 15.28 -10.43
N SER A 87 -4.66 15.29 -10.58
CA SER A 87 -5.40 16.39 -11.22
C SER A 87 -5.97 17.40 -10.24
N GLY A 88 -6.19 17.04 -8.97
CA GLY A 88 -6.87 17.89 -8.00
C GLY A 88 -8.40 17.89 -8.12
N GLU A 89 -8.97 17.01 -8.96
CA GLU A 89 -10.42 16.87 -9.15
C GLU A 89 -11.04 15.92 -8.14
N ASP A 90 -12.30 16.14 -7.77
CA ASP A 90 -13.04 15.28 -6.85
C ASP A 90 -13.30 13.88 -7.42
N LEU A 91 -13.22 12.86 -6.56
CA LEU A 91 -13.44 11.45 -6.86
C LEU A 91 -14.90 11.05 -6.59
N GLU A 92 -15.84 11.87 -7.05
CA GLU A 92 -17.29 11.57 -6.96
C GLU A 92 -17.76 10.58 -8.03
N LYS A 93 -16.87 10.16 -8.93
CA LYS A 93 -17.18 9.25 -10.01
C LYS A 93 -17.05 7.81 -9.54
N ASP A 94 -18.04 6.98 -9.89
CA ASP A 94 -18.00 5.53 -9.66
C ASP A 94 -16.83 4.86 -10.39
N GLU A 95 -16.39 5.46 -11.49
CA GLU A 95 -15.23 5.02 -12.27
C GLU A 95 -13.94 5.68 -11.75
N MET A 96 -13.37 5.07 -10.71
CA MET A 96 -12.04 5.42 -10.21
C MET A 96 -11.16 4.17 -10.08
N VAL A 97 -9.86 4.37 -10.26
CA VAL A 97 -8.86 3.30 -10.14
C VAL A 97 -8.19 3.41 -8.78
N LEU A 98 -8.20 2.32 -8.01
CA LEU A 98 -7.57 2.23 -6.70
C LEU A 98 -6.12 1.74 -6.83
N VAL A 99 -5.21 2.40 -6.11
CA VAL A 99 -3.78 2.06 -6.08
C VAL A 99 -3.28 2.06 -4.63
N ALA A 100 -2.71 0.96 -4.17
CA ALA A 100 -2.10 0.88 -2.85
C ALA A 100 -0.70 1.52 -2.84
N TYR A 101 -0.43 2.42 -1.88
CA TYR A 101 0.87 3.04 -1.67
C TYR A 101 1.05 3.43 -0.19
N ASN A 102 2.21 3.09 0.41
CA ASN A 102 2.50 3.35 1.84
C ASN A 102 1.39 2.89 2.80
N GLY A 103 0.80 1.71 2.56
CA GLY A 103 -0.27 1.17 3.40
C GLY A 103 -1.61 1.93 3.31
N LYS A 104 -1.75 2.88 2.38
CA LYS A 104 -2.99 3.59 2.07
C LYS A 104 -3.46 3.25 0.65
N THR A 105 -4.77 3.25 0.44
CA THR A 105 -5.37 3.03 -0.89
C THR A 105 -5.75 4.36 -1.51
N TYR A 106 -5.07 4.77 -2.58
CA TYR A 106 -5.35 6.02 -3.29
C TYR A 106 -6.29 5.77 -4.46
N GLY A 107 -7.40 6.50 -4.53
CA GLY A 107 -8.27 6.58 -5.69
C GLY A 107 -7.78 7.61 -6.70
N LEU A 108 -7.82 7.26 -7.98
CA LEU A 108 -7.42 8.11 -9.10
C LEU A 108 -8.55 8.20 -10.12
N CYS A 109 -8.77 9.40 -10.66
CA CYS A 109 -9.92 9.69 -11.53
C CYS A 109 -9.84 9.09 -12.94
N CYS A 110 -8.67 8.58 -13.38
CA CYS A 110 -8.50 7.94 -14.68
C CYS A 110 -7.18 7.17 -14.78
N ASP A 111 -7.06 6.31 -15.80
CA ASP A 111 -5.84 5.55 -16.08
C ASP A 111 -4.60 6.40 -16.32
N LYS A 112 -4.77 7.59 -16.92
CA LYS A 112 -3.66 8.54 -17.12
C LYS A 112 -3.12 9.04 -15.78
N CYS A 113 -4.00 9.26 -14.79
CA CYS A 113 -3.61 9.61 -13.45
C CYS A 113 -2.91 8.43 -12.77
N THR A 114 -3.40 7.21 -12.96
CA THR A 114 -2.74 5.97 -12.51
C THR A 114 -1.32 5.84 -13.04
N ALA A 115 -1.11 6.06 -14.34
CA ALA A 115 0.22 6.00 -14.93
C ALA A 115 1.17 7.08 -14.38
N LYS A 116 0.66 8.30 -14.10
CA LYS A 116 1.46 9.36 -13.46
C LYS A 116 1.78 9.05 -12.01
N PHE A 117 0.78 8.59 -11.25
CA PHE A 117 0.95 8.23 -9.84
C PHE A 117 1.96 7.10 -9.67
N LYS A 118 1.91 6.06 -10.51
CA LYS A 118 2.89 4.96 -10.49
C LYS A 118 4.32 5.40 -10.80
N LYS A 119 4.52 6.49 -11.55
CA LYS A 119 5.86 7.02 -11.85
C LYS A 119 6.48 7.72 -10.64
N ASP A 120 5.72 8.59 -9.97
CA ASP A 120 6.22 9.38 -8.83
C ASP A 120 5.21 9.39 -7.66
N PRO A 121 4.92 8.24 -7.02
CA PRO A 121 3.82 8.14 -6.06
C PRO A 121 4.03 9.03 -4.83
N ALA A 122 5.28 9.19 -4.37
CA ALA A 122 5.63 10.09 -3.27
C ALA A 122 5.24 11.55 -3.56
N LYS A 123 5.52 12.03 -4.78
CA LYS A 123 5.22 13.40 -5.21
C LYS A 123 3.73 13.68 -5.22
N TYR A 124 2.93 12.73 -5.70
CA TYR A 124 1.49 12.90 -5.80
C TYR A 124 0.79 12.64 -4.46
N ALA A 125 1.25 11.69 -3.66
CA ALA A 125 0.75 11.48 -2.31
C ALA A 125 0.96 12.71 -1.41
N ALA A 126 2.09 13.42 -1.56
CA ALA A 126 2.38 14.65 -0.82
C ALA A 126 1.47 15.84 -1.18
N ARG A 127 0.74 15.77 -2.30
CA ARG A 127 -0.26 16.77 -2.72
C ARG A 127 -1.59 16.62 -1.98
N LEU A 128 -1.72 15.64 -1.11
CA LEU A 128 -2.88 15.48 -0.25
C LEU A 128 -2.53 15.86 1.19
N ASN A 129 -3.53 16.30 1.94
CA ASN A 129 -3.41 16.38 3.39
C ASN A 129 -3.35 15.00 4.05
N GLU A 130 -3.03 14.97 5.33
CA GLU A 130 -2.85 13.74 6.11
C GLU A 130 -4.12 12.86 6.15
N ASP A 131 -5.28 13.47 5.89
CA ASP A 131 -6.60 12.81 5.82
C ASP A 131 -7.08 12.51 4.40
N GLY A 132 -6.33 12.91 3.36
CA GLY A 132 -6.70 12.66 1.95
C GLY A 132 -7.93 13.44 1.45
N THR A 133 -8.51 14.33 2.25
CA THR A 133 -9.75 15.05 1.95
C THR A 133 -9.56 16.33 1.17
N LYS A 134 -8.35 16.90 1.14
CA LYS A 134 -8.04 18.20 0.52
C LYS A 134 -6.76 18.13 -0.31
N TYR A 135 -6.77 18.80 -1.45
CA TYR A 135 -5.59 19.00 -2.28
C TYR A 135 -4.72 20.15 -1.73
N LYS A 136 -3.46 19.85 -1.43
CA LYS A 136 -2.41 20.81 -1.08
C LYS A 136 -1.80 21.36 -2.37
N LYS A 137 -2.05 22.64 -2.64
CA LYS A 137 -1.51 23.35 -3.80
C LYS A 137 -0.11 23.87 -3.53
#